data_AF-A0A7K4FYI5-F1
#
_entry.id   AF-A0A7K4FYI5-F1
#
_cell.length_a   1.000
_cell.length_b   1.000
_cell.length_c   1.000
_cell.angle_alpha   90.00
_cell.angle_beta   90.00
_cell.angle_gamma   90.00
#
_symmetry.space_group_name_H-M   'P 1'
#
loop_
_entity.id
_entity.type
_entity.pdbx_description
1 polymer ?
#
loop_
_entity_poly.entity_id
_entity_poly.type
_entity_poly.pdbx_seq_one_letter_code
_entity_poly.pdbx_strand_id
1 'polypeptide(L)'
;MEISVDTKRKSLEFCFQGSDMHIFIEGDEIRIAEAITYEVAIGEQFAKLQLAIKGGKVYLVTPFGRNEVSNPENLIQGVKQILDGIKESHKELYEEMIKILG
;
A
#
# COMPACT_ATOMS: atom_id res chain seq x y z
N MET A 1 15.55 0.35 -4.57
CA MET A 1 14.22 0.99 -4.58
C MET A 1 14.25 2.05 -3.51
N GLU A 2 14.07 3.31 -3.89
CA GLU A 2 13.97 4.41 -2.93
C GLU A 2 12.53 4.47 -2.42
N ILE A 3 12.36 4.62 -1.10
CA ILE A 3 11.06 4.68 -0.44
C ILE A 3 10.93 6.08 0.15
N SER A 4 9.92 6.81 -0.30
CA SER A 4 9.50 8.07 0.31
C SER A 4 8.38 7.80 1.31
N VAL A 5 8.31 8.58 2.39
CA VAL A 5 7.31 8.44 3.45
C VAL A 5 6.52 9.73 3.55
N ASP A 6 5.21 9.67 3.34
CA ASP A 6 4.28 10.75 3.66
C ASP A 6 3.58 10.44 4.99
N THR A 7 4.06 11.09 6.04
CA THR A 7 3.54 10.92 7.40
C THR A 7 2.15 11.51 7.59
N LYS A 8 1.74 12.51 6.79
CA LYS A 8 0.40 13.10 6.89
C LYS A 8 -0.65 12.15 6.32
N ARG A 9 -0.31 11.45 5.24
CA ARG A 9 -1.18 10.47 4.58
C ARG A 9 -1.00 9.06 5.11
N LYS A 10 -0.06 8.85 6.04
CA LYS A 10 0.34 7.52 6.53
C LYS A 10 0.63 6.57 5.37
N SER A 11 1.43 7.05 4.41
CA SER A 11 1.71 6.35 3.18
C SER A 11 3.20 6.22 2.90
N LEU A 12 3.52 5.19 2.12
CA LEU A 12 4.82 4.91 1.55
C LEU A 12 4.72 4.99 0.05
N GLU A 13 5.71 5.58 -0.59
CA GLU A 13 5.74 5.82 -2.02
C GLU A 13 7.04 5.26 -2.59
N PHE A 14 6.94 4.53 -3.70
CA PHE A 14 8.10 3.99 -4.39
C PHE A 14 7.83 3.84 -5.88
N CYS A 15 8.87 3.95 -6.70
CA CYS A 15 8.75 3.72 -8.14
C CYS A 15 8.91 2.22 -8.46
N PHE A 16 7.98 1.69 -9.26
CA PHE A 16 8.06 0.34 -9.81
C PHE A 16 7.68 0.35 -11.29
N GLN A 17 8.61 -0.11 -12.15
CA GLN A 17 8.42 -0.20 -13.60
C GLN A 17 7.93 1.10 -14.28
N GLY A 18 8.32 2.26 -13.74
CA GLY A 18 7.93 3.58 -14.28
C GLY A 18 6.61 4.13 -13.74
N SER A 19 5.95 3.39 -12.82
CA SER A 19 4.76 3.84 -12.10
C SER A 19 5.09 4.20 -10.66
N ASP A 20 4.41 5.21 -10.14
CA ASP A 20 4.47 5.59 -8.74
C ASP A 20 3.46 4.75 -7.95
N MET A 21 3.96 3.94 -7.02
CA MET A 21 3.19 3.01 -6.22
C MET A 21 3.06 3.52 -4.79
N HIS A 22 1.86 3.43 -4.24
CA HIS A 22 1.57 3.86 -2.88
C HIS A 22 1.11 2.68 -2.03
N ILE A 23 1.64 2.58 -0.80
CA ILE A 23 1.16 1.71 0.27
C ILE A 23 0.64 2.62 1.38
N PHE A 24 -0.64 2.56 1.69
CA PHE A 24 -1.25 3.49 2.64
C PHE A 24 -2.31 2.81 3.50
N ILE A 25 -2.60 3.39 4.65
CA ILE A 25 -3.65 2.90 5.55
C ILE A 25 -4.98 3.54 5.15
N GLU A 26 -6.00 2.72 4.90
CA GLU A 26 -7.37 3.16 4.70
C GLU A 26 -8.29 2.42 5.68
N GLY A 27 -8.77 3.14 6.70
CA GLY A 27 -9.55 2.52 7.78
C GLY A 27 -8.72 1.50 8.55
N ASP A 28 -9.10 0.23 8.48
CA ASP A 28 -8.45 -0.90 9.13
C ASP A 28 -7.72 -1.83 8.16
N GLU A 29 -7.42 -1.34 6.96
CA GLU A 29 -6.74 -2.10 5.89
C GLU A 29 -5.54 -1.33 5.34
N ILE A 30 -4.56 -2.07 4.83
CA ILE A 30 -3.50 -1.50 3.99
C ILE A 30 -3.94 -1.58 2.54
N ARG A 31 -3.83 -0.47 1.82
CA ARG A 31 -4.05 -0.37 0.39
C ARG A 31 -2.75 -0.28 -0.36
N ILE A 32 -2.70 -0.93 -1.52
CA ILE A 32 -1.62 -0.81 -2.49
C ILE A 32 -2.21 -0.45 -3.84
N ALA A 33 -1.80 0.69 -4.38
CA ALA A 33 -2.32 1.19 -5.65
C ALA A 33 -1.27 2.02 -6.39
N GLU A 34 -1.39 2.06 -7.71
CA GLU A 34 -0.69 3.03 -8.55
C GLU A 34 -1.34 4.41 -8.39
N ALA A 35 -0.52 5.45 -8.25
CA ALA A 35 -0.94 6.83 -8.37
C ALA A 35 -1.10 7.21 -9.85
N ILE A 36 -2.28 7.69 -10.21
CA ILE A 36 -2.62 8.18 -11.54
C ILE A 36 -2.55 9.70 -11.50
N THR A 37 -1.62 10.25 -12.26
CA THR A 37 -1.57 11.69 -12.52
C THR A 37 -2.46 12.03 -13.71
N TYR A 38 -3.40 12.95 -13.51
CA TYR A 38 -4.16 13.56 -14.59
C TYR A 38 -3.57 14.93 -14.91
N GLU A 39 -3.62 15.37 -16.17
CA GLU A 39 -3.19 16.71 -16.59
C GLU A 39 -4.01 17.85 -15.94
N VAL A 40 -5.09 17.50 -15.23
CA VAL A 40 -5.93 18.40 -14.45
C VAL A 40 -5.67 18.23 -12.95
N ALA A 41 -5.58 19.35 -12.22
CA ALA A 41 -5.28 19.39 -10.79
C ALA A 41 -6.45 18.92 -9.90
N ILE A 42 -6.80 17.62 -9.98
CA ILE A 42 -7.84 16.97 -9.15
C ILE A 42 -7.27 16.21 -7.95
N GLY A 43 -6.08 16.61 -7.51
CA GLY A 43 -5.35 15.92 -6.45
C GLY A 43 -4.88 14.53 -6.89
N GLU A 44 -4.27 13.81 -5.95
CA GLU A 44 -3.79 12.46 -6.19
C GLU A 44 -4.95 11.50 -6.37
N GLN A 45 -4.91 10.70 -7.43
CA GLN A 45 -5.90 9.69 -7.73
C GLN A 45 -5.22 8.33 -7.72
N PHE A 46 -5.90 7.32 -7.20
CA PHE A 46 -5.39 5.94 -7.24
C PHE A 46 -6.12 5.12 -8.29
N ALA A 47 -5.39 4.18 -8.89
CA ALA A 47 -5.97 3.18 -9.77
C ALA A 47 -7.17 2.49 -9.11
N LYS A 48 -8.19 2.18 -9.92
CA LYS A 48 -9.42 1.51 -9.43
C LYS A 48 -9.22 0.04 -9.14
N LEU A 49 -8.10 -0.54 -9.61
CA LEU A 49 -7.62 -1.86 -9.23
C LEU A 49 -6.60 -1.66 -8.11
N GLN A 50 -6.86 -2.27 -6.96
CA GLN A 50 -6.01 -2.11 -5.78
C GLN A 50 -5.87 -3.44 -5.07
N LEU A 51 -4.75 -3.62 -4.36
CA LEU A 51 -4.67 -4.65 -3.33
C LEU A 51 -5.10 -4.07 -2.00
N ALA A 52 -5.80 -4.89 -1.21
CA ALA A 52 -6.16 -4.57 0.15
C ALA A 52 -5.69 -5.69 1.07
N ILE A 53 -5.00 -5.35 2.16
CA ILE A 53 -4.49 -6.31 3.15
C ILE A 53 -5.15 -6.05 4.49
N LYS A 54 -5.71 -7.11 5.08
CA LYS A 54 -6.38 -7.05 6.37
C LYS A 54 -6.22 -8.37 7.11
N GLY A 55 -5.52 -8.35 8.25
CA GLY A 55 -5.40 -9.50 9.15
C GLY A 55 -4.85 -10.75 8.45
N GLY A 56 -3.73 -10.60 7.73
CA GLY A 56 -3.05 -11.69 7.03
C GLY A 56 -3.70 -12.13 5.72
N LYS A 57 -4.81 -11.51 5.30
CA LYS A 57 -5.47 -11.80 4.02
C LYS A 57 -5.25 -10.69 3.02
N VAL A 58 -5.07 -11.04 1.76
CA VAL A 58 -4.94 -10.10 0.65
C VAL A 58 -6.12 -10.25 -0.29
N TYR A 59 -6.60 -9.12 -0.78
CA TYR A 59 -7.74 -9.07 -1.68
C TYR A 59 -7.45 -8.17 -2.87
N LEU A 60 -7.87 -8.58 -4.05
CA LEU A 60 -7.97 -7.72 -5.22
C LEU A 60 -9.30 -6.95 -5.15
N VAL A 61 -9.21 -5.63 -5.10
CA VAL A 61 -10.36 -4.73 -5.11
C VAL A 61 -10.49 -4.15 -6.51
N THR A 62 -11.71 -4.25 -7.03
CA THR A 62 -12.08 -3.82 -8.38
C THR A 62 -13.39 -3.04 -8.33
N PRO A 63 -13.76 -2.34 -9.41
CA PRO A 63 -15.10 -1.73 -9.53
C PRO A 63 -16.27 -2.72 -9.38
N PHE A 64 -16.02 -4.02 -9.55
CA PHE A 64 -17.04 -5.07 -9.52
C PHE A 64 -17.09 -5.82 -8.19
N GLY A 65 -16.26 -5.42 -7.22
CA GLY A 65 -16.19 -6.04 -5.90
C GLY A 65 -14.79 -6.50 -5.52
N ARG A 66 -14.74 -7.38 -4.52
CA ARG A 66 -13.52 -7.81 -3.82
C ARG A 66 -13.36 -9.32 -3.92
N ASN A 67 -12.18 -9.77 -4.35
CA ASN A 67 -11.83 -11.19 -4.43
C ASN A 67 -10.61 -11.48 -3.55
N GLU A 68 -10.70 -12.51 -2.70
CA GLU A 68 -9.56 -12.97 -1.89
C GLU A 68 -8.53 -13.67 -2.78
N VAL A 69 -7.24 -13.39 -2.54
CA VAL A 69 -6.12 -14.01 -3.25
C VAL A 69 -5.75 -15.29 -2.53
N SER A 70 -5.79 -16.44 -3.22
CA SER A 70 -5.68 -17.77 -2.60
C SER A 70 -4.32 -18.11 -1.97
N ASN A 71 -3.23 -17.44 -2.39
CA ASN A 71 -1.87 -17.65 -1.86
C ASN A 71 -1.17 -16.29 -1.68
N PRO A 72 -1.50 -15.54 -0.61
CA PRO A 72 -1.07 -14.16 -0.43
C PRO A 72 0.33 -14.01 0.16
N GLU A 73 1.04 -15.10 0.48
CA GLU A 73 2.26 -15.08 1.29
C GLU A 73 3.34 -14.21 0.68
N ASN A 74 3.56 -14.34 -0.63
CA ASN A 74 4.56 -13.54 -1.35
C ASN A 74 4.21 -12.05 -1.37
N LEU A 75 2.91 -11.71 -1.44
CA LEU A 75 2.46 -10.31 -1.42
C LEU A 75 2.70 -9.70 -0.03
N ILE A 76 2.33 -10.44 1.02
CA ILE A 76 2.55 -10.00 2.41
C ILE A 76 4.04 -9.88 2.71
N GLN A 77 4.86 -10.84 2.27
CA GLN A 77 6.32 -10.77 2.43
C GLN A 77 6.92 -9.59 1.69
N GLY A 78 6.48 -9.31 0.46
CA GLY A 78 6.92 -8.15 -0.31
C GLY A 78 6.61 -6.84 0.42
N VAL A 79 5.40 -6.70 0.99
CA VAL A 79 5.06 -5.52 1.80
C VAL A 79 5.92 -5.42 3.05
N LYS A 80 6.12 -6.52 3.79
CA LYS A 80 6.99 -6.54 4.98
C LYS A 80 8.41 -6.08 4.67
N GLN A 81 8.99 -6.51 3.54
CA GLN A 81 10.32 -6.06 3.11
C GLN A 81 10.39 -4.55 2.85
N ILE A 82 9.32 -3.95 2.30
CA ILE A 82 9.23 -2.51 2.10
C ILE A 82 9.12 -1.80 3.47
N LEU A 83 8.27 -2.30 4.37
CA LEU A 83 8.10 -1.73 5.71
C LEU A 83 9.39 -1.78 6.53
N ASP A 84 10.17 -2.84 6.43
CA ASP A 84 11.44 -2.96 7.16
C ASP A 84 12.42 -1.84 6.77
N GLY A 85 12.31 -1.28 5.56
CA GLY A 85 13.10 -0.12 5.12
C GLY A 85 12.81 1.17 5.90
N ILE A 86 11.65 1.28 6.56
CA ILE A 86 11.26 2.47 7.34
C ILE A 86 11.22 2.23 8.84
N LYS A 87 11.51 1.01 9.30
CA LYS A 87 11.35 0.59 10.70
C LYS A 87 12.05 1.50 11.71
N GLU A 88 13.29 1.89 11.42
CA GLU A 88 14.09 2.71 12.32
C GLU A 88 13.79 4.22 12.20
N SER A 89 13.37 4.68 11.01
CA SER A 89 13.15 6.10 10.72
C SER A 89 11.71 6.55 11.01
N HIS A 90 10.73 5.65 10.89
CA HIS A 90 9.30 5.93 11.01
C HIS A 90 8.59 4.83 11.81
N LYS A 91 9.08 4.59 13.02
CA LYS A 91 8.67 3.48 13.89
C LYS A 91 7.15 3.40 14.14
N GLU A 92 6.50 4.54 14.38
CA GLU A 92 5.04 4.56 14.64
C GLU A 92 4.24 4.06 13.44
N LEU A 93 4.57 4.53 12.23
CA LEU A 93 3.93 4.10 10.99
C LEU A 93 4.19 2.61 10.71
N TYR A 94 5.43 2.17 10.93
CA TYR A 94 5.81 0.77 10.83
C TYR A 94 4.95 -0.12 11.75
N GLU A 95 4.86 0.23 13.04
CA GLU A 95 4.09 -0.54 14.02
C GLU A 95 2.60 -0.59 13.67
N GLU A 96 2.03 0.52 13.19
CA GLU A 96 0.64 0.59 12.76
C GLU A 96 0.37 -0.32 11.55
N MET A 97 1.22 -0.28 10.53
CA MET A 97 1.09 -1.12 9.33
C MET A 97 1.32 -2.62 9.65
N ILE A 98 2.31 -2.95 10.47
CA ILE A 98 2.56 -4.34 10.90
C ILE A 98 1.35 -4.91 11.65
N LYS A 99 0.70 -4.11 12.51
CA LYS A 99 -0.51 -4.54 13.21
C LYS A 99 -1.66 -4.88 12.26
N ILE A 100 -1.82 -4.12 11.17
CA ILE A 100 -2.86 -4.37 10.17
C ILE A 100 -2.54 -5.62 9.33
N LEU A 101 -1.26 -5.85 9.03
CA LEU A 101 -0.81 -7.01 8.27
C LEU A 101 -1.12 -8.34 8.96
N GLY A 102 -1.20 -8.38 10.29
CA GLY A 102 -1.34 -9.63 11.05
C GLY A 102 0.00 -10.27 11.36
#